data_AF-A0A6J4NM58-F1
#
_entry.id   AF-A0A6J4NM58-F1
#
_cell.length_a   1.000
_cell.length_b   1.000
_cell.length_c   1.000
_cell.angle_alpha   90.00
_cell.angle_beta   90.00
_cell.angle_gamma   90.00
#
_symmetry.space_group_name_H-M   'P 1'
#
loop_
_entity.id
_entity.type
_entity.pdbx_description
1 polymer ?
#
loop_
_entity_poly.entity_id
_entity_poly.type
_entity_poly.pdbx_seq_one_letter_code
_entity_poly.pdbx_strand_id
1 'polypeptide(L)'
;FSVSLPQETINQLKAFPQNKNLTFEIDLFHAPTPVLDKDKRPFFPKMLMMAETNSGFVLGFEIIKPQNESSETQAEFLNNIIKIWSNHKVLPKEIRVSSDLLFNLLKGFTQQLNIKLRQTDNLIAINEAKEGMFGFFGNSFF
;
A
#
# COMPACT_ATOMS: atom_id res chain seq x y z
N PHE A 1 12.81 13.34 -8.78
CA PHE A 1 13.14 13.23 -7.34
C PHE A 1 12.82 11.81 -6.90
N SER A 2 13.77 11.11 -6.28
CA SER A 2 13.59 9.75 -5.76
C SER A 2 13.66 9.80 -4.24
N VAL A 3 12.57 9.43 -3.55
CA VAL A 3 12.62 9.21 -2.11
C VAL A 3 13.45 7.94 -1.87
N SER A 4 14.57 8.05 -1.14
CA SER A 4 15.40 6.90 -0.77
C SER A 4 15.09 6.45 0.65
N LEU A 5 14.98 5.14 0.87
CA LEU A 5 14.87 4.58 2.23
C LEU A 5 16.19 4.76 3.00
N PRO A 6 16.12 5.02 4.32
CA PRO A 6 17.29 4.93 5.18
C PRO A 6 17.94 3.54 5.08
N GLN A 7 19.27 3.49 5.12
CA GLN A 7 20.01 2.23 4.98
C GLN A 7 19.66 1.21 6.07
N GLU A 8 19.37 1.68 7.29
CA GLU A 8 18.93 0.85 8.41
C GLU A 8 17.62 0.12 8.09
N THR A 9 16.64 0.81 7.50
CA THR A 9 15.37 0.22 7.06
C THR A 9 15.60 -0.86 6.01
N ILE A 10 16.48 -0.61 5.04
CA ILE A 10 16.82 -1.61 4.02
C ILE A 10 17.45 -2.86 4.67
N ASN A 11 18.37 -2.66 5.62
CA ASN A 11 19.02 -3.75 6.32
C ASN A 11 18.03 -4.58 7.16
N GLN A 12 17.08 -3.92 7.81
CA GLN A 12 16.00 -4.58 8.54
C GLN A 12 15.15 -5.47 7.62
N LEU A 13 14.72 -4.93 6.47
CA LEU A 13 13.92 -5.69 5.51
C LEU A 13 14.69 -6.87 4.93
N LYS A 14 15.99 -6.72 4.65
CA LYS A 14 16.88 -7.80 4.19
C LYS A 14 17.01 -8.95 5.18
N ALA A 15 16.81 -8.70 6.47
CA ALA A 15 16.86 -9.73 7.49
C ALA A 15 15.61 -10.64 7.49
N PHE A 16 14.54 -10.25 6.80
CA PHE A 16 13.33 -11.06 6.72
C PHE A 16 13.53 -12.26 5.79
N PRO A 17 12.98 -13.44 6.14
CA PRO A 17 13.03 -14.61 5.26
C PRO A 17 12.32 -14.33 3.93
N GLN A 18 12.97 -14.69 2.82
CA GLN A 18 12.38 -14.57 1.49
C GLN A 18 11.44 -15.75 1.20
N ASN A 19 10.20 -15.43 0.84
CA ASN A 19 9.19 -16.41 0.45
C ASN A 19 8.94 -16.35 -1.06
N LYS A 20 9.35 -17.41 -1.77
CA LYS A 20 9.25 -17.54 -3.23
C LYS A 20 7.83 -17.75 -3.75
N ASN A 21 6.88 -18.05 -2.87
CA ASN A 21 5.47 -18.25 -3.23
C ASN A 21 4.63 -16.99 -2.98
N LEU A 22 5.17 -16.04 -2.23
CA LEU A 22 4.44 -14.87 -1.75
C LEU A 22 4.48 -13.72 -2.76
N THR A 23 3.31 -13.16 -3.06
CA THR A 23 3.18 -11.94 -3.87
C THR A 23 2.30 -10.96 -3.13
N PHE A 24 2.75 -9.72 -3.03
CA PHE A 24 1.95 -8.65 -2.44
C PHE A 24 1.37 -7.76 -3.52
N GLU A 25 0.16 -7.29 -3.28
CA GLU A 25 -0.49 -6.22 -4.02
C GLU A 25 -0.54 -4.99 -3.12
N ILE A 26 -0.26 -3.82 -3.69
CA ILE A 26 -0.34 -2.53 -3.00
C ILE A 26 -1.08 -1.54 -3.89
N ASP A 27 -2.10 -0.89 -3.35
CA ASP A 27 -2.89 0.12 -4.05
C ASP A 27 -3.11 1.34 -3.17
N LEU A 28 -3.38 2.47 -3.82
CA LEU A 28 -3.73 3.74 -3.21
C LEU A 28 -4.99 4.27 -3.89
N PHE A 29 -6.12 4.27 -3.18
CA PHE A 29 -7.43 4.60 -3.74
C PHE A 29 -8.27 5.40 -2.74
N HIS A 30 -9.37 6.02 -3.17
CA HIS A 30 -10.25 6.74 -2.26
C HIS A 30 -11.14 5.77 -1.48
N ALA A 31 -11.28 5.99 -0.17
CA ALA A 31 -12.26 5.27 0.64
C ALA A 31 -13.68 5.48 0.09
N PRO A 32 -14.60 4.52 0.29
CA PRO A 32 -15.98 4.62 -0.21
C PRO A 32 -16.84 5.62 0.56
N THR A 33 -16.37 6.08 1.73
CA THR A 33 -17.14 6.96 2.62
C THR A 33 -16.38 8.24 2.93
N PRO A 34 -17.05 9.41 2.94
CA PRO A 34 -16.42 10.63 3.37
C PRO A 34 -16.21 10.63 4.88
N VAL A 35 -15.13 11.26 5.34
CA VAL A 35 -14.87 11.48 6.76
C VAL A 35 -14.99 12.97 7.08
N LEU A 36 -15.46 13.26 8.30
CA LEU A 36 -15.49 14.60 8.85
C LEU A 36 -14.34 14.75 9.86
N ASP A 37 -13.42 15.66 9.57
CA ASP A 37 -12.43 16.12 10.55
C ASP A 37 -12.95 17.43 11.17
N LYS A 38 -12.64 17.68 12.45
CA LYS A 38 -13.26 18.78 13.22
C LYS A 38 -13.17 20.11 12.45
N ASP A 39 -14.32 20.73 12.21
CA ASP A 39 -14.50 22.01 11.53
C ASP A 39 -14.02 22.09 10.06
N LYS A 40 -13.91 20.94 9.36
CA LYS A 40 -13.56 20.88 7.93
C LYS A 40 -14.72 20.37 7.07
N ARG A 41 -14.71 20.73 5.77
CA ARG A 41 -15.60 20.12 4.78
C ARG A 41 -15.33 18.60 4.70
N PRO A 42 -16.37 17.73 4.69
CA PRO A 42 -16.19 16.30 4.48
C PRO A 42 -15.38 16.00 3.22
N PHE A 43 -14.53 14.99 3.29
CA PHE A 43 -13.69 14.57 2.18
C PHE A 43 -13.58 13.04 2.14
N PHE A 44 -13.31 12.48 0.97
CA PHE A 44 -12.97 11.07 0.82
C PHE A 44 -11.47 10.90 1.05
N PRO A 45 -11.03 10.21 2.12
CA PRO A 45 -9.60 10.02 2.36
C PRO A 45 -9.00 9.06 1.33
N LYS A 46 -7.69 9.17 1.10
CA LYS A 46 -6.95 8.11 0.39
C LYS A 46 -6.72 6.95 1.36
N MET A 47 -6.80 5.73 0.87
CA MET A 47 -6.48 4.50 1.57
C MET A 47 -5.32 3.83 0.86
N LEU A 48 -4.25 3.59 1.61
CA LEU A 48 -3.18 2.68 1.21
C LEU A 48 -3.54 1.30 1.74
N MET A 49 -3.51 0.29 0.89
CA MET A 49 -3.79 -1.10 1.28
C MET A 49 -2.71 -2.03 0.75
N MET A 50 -2.38 -3.05 1.55
CA MET A 50 -1.49 -4.14 1.15
C MET A 50 -2.19 -5.48 1.40
N ALA A 51 -2.17 -6.37 0.41
CA ALA A 51 -2.77 -7.70 0.49
C ALA A 51 -1.86 -8.77 -0.14
N GLU A 52 -2.00 -10.00 0.31
CA GLU A 52 -1.35 -11.17 -0.32
C GLU A 52 -2.22 -11.70 -1.46
N THR A 53 -1.63 -11.80 -2.66
CA THR A 53 -2.35 -12.10 -3.90
C THR A 53 -3.15 -13.40 -3.88
N ASN A 54 -2.59 -14.49 -3.35
CA ASN A 54 -3.19 -15.83 -3.55
C ASN A 54 -4.30 -16.14 -2.55
N SER A 55 -4.16 -15.68 -1.31
CA SER A 55 -5.11 -15.92 -0.21
C SER A 55 -6.15 -14.82 -0.07
N GLY A 56 -5.95 -13.66 -0.71
CA GLY A 56 -6.79 -12.48 -0.48
C GLY A 56 -6.57 -11.83 0.89
N PHE A 57 -5.60 -12.32 1.68
CA PHE A 57 -5.40 -11.82 3.04
C PHE A 57 -4.89 -10.37 3.03
N VAL A 58 -5.69 -9.46 3.59
CA VAL A 58 -5.29 -8.06 3.77
C VAL A 58 -4.27 -7.97 4.90
N LEU A 59 -3.03 -7.66 4.52
CA LEU A 59 -1.89 -7.53 5.43
C LEU A 59 -2.02 -6.26 6.29
N GLY A 60 -2.63 -5.21 5.74
CA GLY A 60 -2.92 -3.99 6.47
C GLY A 60 -3.34 -2.86 5.55
N PHE A 61 -3.80 -1.77 6.17
CA PHE A 61 -4.16 -0.55 5.47
C PHE A 61 -3.89 0.68 6.34
N GLU A 62 -3.75 1.84 5.71
CA GLU A 62 -3.62 3.14 6.36
C GLU A 62 -4.54 4.15 5.67
N ILE A 63 -5.23 4.97 6.48
CA ILE A 63 -6.08 6.06 5.99
C ILE A 63 -5.26 7.34 5.98
N ILE A 64 -5.05 7.89 4.80
CA ILE A 64 -4.25 9.09 4.59
C ILE A 64 -5.16 10.28 4.35
N LYS A 65 -4.99 11.31 5.18
CA LYS A 65 -5.71 12.57 5.03
C LYS A 65 -5.25 13.28 3.75
N PRO A 66 -6.14 14.03 3.07
CA PRO A 66 -5.75 14.89 1.97
C PRO A 66 -4.75 15.92 2.49
N GLN A 67 -3.51 15.80 2.04
CA GLN A 67 -2.49 16.84 2.14
C GLN A 67 -2.21 17.33 0.72
N ASN A 68 -1.65 18.54 0.59
CA ASN A 68 -1.12 18.98 -0.69
C ASN A 68 -0.11 17.94 -1.16
N GLU A 69 -0.18 17.51 -2.43
CA GLU A 69 0.68 16.46 -2.99
C GLU A 69 2.14 16.96 -3.06
N SER A 70 2.82 16.90 -1.91
CA SER A 70 4.19 17.32 -1.72
C SER A 70 5.11 16.11 -1.63
N SER A 71 6.42 16.35 -1.60
CA SER A 71 7.40 15.31 -1.31
C SER A 71 7.19 14.65 0.06
N GLU A 72 6.60 15.36 1.02
CA GLU A 72 6.29 14.84 2.35
C GLU A 72 5.21 13.76 2.28
N THR A 73 4.22 13.92 1.39
CA THR A 73 3.16 12.93 1.15
C THR A 73 3.73 11.62 0.59
N GLN A 74 4.74 11.68 -0.29
CA GLN A 74 5.37 10.48 -0.83
C GLN A 74 6.19 9.73 0.23
N ALA A 75 6.88 10.46 1.12
CA ALA A 75 7.59 9.89 2.25
C ALA A 75 6.61 9.22 3.24
N GLU A 76 5.46 9.83 3.49
CA GLU A 76 4.39 9.25 4.32
C GLU A 76 3.89 7.92 3.73
N PHE A 77 3.59 7.86 2.43
CA PHE A 77 3.17 6.63 1.77
C PHE A 77 4.21 5.52 1.93
N LEU A 78 5.48 5.85 1.69
CA LEU A 78 6.57 4.88 1.81
C LEU A 78 6.70 4.35 3.24
N ASN A 79 6.67 5.24 4.23
CA ASN A 79 6.74 4.87 5.64
C ASN A 79 5.57 3.96 6.04
N ASN A 80 4.36 4.26 5.56
CA ASN A 80 3.18 3.43 5.80
C ASN A 80 3.30 2.04 5.17
N ILE A 81 3.82 1.95 3.94
CA ILE A 81 4.10 0.66 3.27
C ILE A 81 5.10 -0.16 4.09
N ILE A 82 6.21 0.45 4.50
CA ILE A 82 7.24 -0.24 5.30
C ILE A 82 6.70 -0.67 6.66
N LYS A 83 5.88 0.16 7.31
CA LYS A 83 5.24 -0.16 8.58
C LYS A 83 4.34 -1.39 8.45
N ILE A 84 3.42 -1.39 7.48
CA ILE A 84 2.51 -2.53 7.26
C ILE A 84 3.34 -3.80 6.99
N TRP A 85 4.30 -3.72 6.07
CA TRP A 85 5.13 -4.85 5.69
C TRP A 85 5.97 -5.39 6.87
N SER A 86 6.60 -4.51 7.64
CA SER A 86 7.48 -4.90 8.75
C SER A 86 6.77 -5.70 9.84
N ASN A 87 5.46 -5.52 10.00
CA ASN A 87 4.66 -6.30 10.95
C ASN A 87 4.57 -7.78 10.58
N HIS A 88 4.70 -8.12 9.30
CA HIS A 88 4.61 -9.49 8.79
C HIS A 88 5.95 -10.20 8.66
N LYS A 89 7.07 -9.46 8.79
CA LYS A 89 8.45 -10.00 8.85
C LYS A 89 8.78 -11.04 7.77
N VAL A 90 8.33 -10.81 6.54
CA VAL A 90 8.55 -11.71 5.40
C VAL A 90 8.83 -10.91 4.14
N LEU A 91 9.73 -11.39 3.27
CA LEU A 91 10.04 -10.75 2.00
C LEU A 91 9.33 -11.49 0.84
N PRO A 92 8.43 -10.85 0.07
CA PRO A 92 7.78 -11.50 -1.06
C PRO A 92 8.75 -11.65 -2.26
N LYS A 93 8.43 -12.53 -3.20
CA LYS A 93 9.14 -12.58 -4.50
C LYS A 93 8.75 -11.43 -5.43
N GLU A 94 7.51 -10.97 -5.32
CA GLU A 94 6.93 -9.99 -6.24
C GLU A 94 6.02 -9.02 -5.47
N ILE A 95 6.08 -7.75 -5.85
CA ILE A 95 5.13 -6.72 -5.47
C ILE A 95 4.45 -6.20 -6.73
N ARG A 96 3.12 -6.09 -6.68
CA ARG A 96 2.27 -5.58 -7.75
C ARG A 96 1.61 -4.28 -7.31
N VAL A 97 1.60 -3.31 -8.22
CA VAL A 97 0.99 -2.00 -8.00
C VAL A 97 0.23 -1.56 -9.24
N SER A 98 -0.80 -0.75 -9.07
CA SER A 98 -1.60 -0.18 -10.16
C SER A 98 -1.04 1.17 -10.64
N SER A 99 -0.64 2.04 -9.70
CA SER A 99 -0.30 3.43 -9.99
C SER A 99 1.18 3.66 -10.33
N ASP A 100 1.42 4.60 -11.25
CA ASP A 100 2.76 5.10 -11.58
C ASP A 100 3.49 5.65 -10.35
N LEU A 101 2.73 6.33 -9.46
CA LEU A 101 3.25 6.88 -8.23
C LEU A 101 3.87 5.78 -7.35
N LEU A 102 3.13 4.70 -7.10
CA LEU A 102 3.63 3.59 -6.29
C LEU A 102 4.76 2.86 -7.01
N PHE A 103 4.66 2.65 -8.32
CA PHE A 103 5.73 1.99 -9.07
C PHE A 103 7.05 2.75 -8.95
N ASN A 104 7.03 4.06 -9.16
CA ASN A 104 8.22 4.91 -9.05
C ASN A 104 8.75 5.00 -7.61
N LEU A 105 7.86 5.03 -6.62
CA LEU A 105 8.24 5.06 -5.20
C LEU A 105 8.93 3.76 -4.75
N LEU A 106 8.45 2.61 -5.22
CA LEU A 106 8.95 1.31 -4.77
C LEU A 106 10.20 0.83 -5.54
N LYS A 107 10.35 1.26 -6.80
CA LYS A 107 11.39 0.77 -7.72
C LYS A 107 12.79 0.77 -7.13
N GLY A 108 13.17 1.86 -6.46
CA GLY A 108 14.53 2.05 -5.96
C GLY A 108 14.96 1.04 -4.89
N PHE A 109 14.04 0.62 -4.01
CA PHE A 109 14.39 -0.31 -2.94
C PHE A 109 13.96 -1.75 -3.22
N THR A 110 12.93 -2.01 -4.03
CA THR A 110 12.63 -3.38 -4.47
C THR A 110 13.81 -3.98 -5.24
N GLN A 111 14.52 -3.16 -6.02
CA GLN A 111 15.78 -3.55 -6.67
C GLN A 111 16.85 -3.95 -5.65
N GLN A 112 17.03 -3.18 -4.57
CA GLN A 112 18.02 -3.47 -3.54
C GLN A 112 17.68 -4.71 -2.68
N LEU A 113 16.40 -5.05 -2.60
CA LEU A 113 15.87 -6.22 -1.88
C LEU A 113 15.74 -7.46 -2.78
N ASN A 114 16.09 -7.35 -4.07
CA ASN A 114 15.89 -8.42 -5.06
C ASN A 114 14.43 -8.92 -5.13
N ILE A 115 13.49 -7.96 -5.14
CA ILE A 115 12.06 -8.19 -5.27
C ILE A 115 11.62 -7.71 -6.65
N LYS A 116 10.87 -8.56 -7.36
CA LYS A 116 10.28 -8.16 -8.64
C LYS A 116 9.17 -7.13 -8.38
N LEU A 117 9.28 -5.96 -9.00
CA LEU A 117 8.20 -4.97 -9.01
C LEU A 117 7.48 -5.02 -10.35
N ARG A 118 6.15 -5.12 -10.32
CA ARG A 118 5.31 -5.15 -11.52
C ARG A 118 4.19 -4.12 -11.42
N GLN A 119 4.05 -3.30 -12.44
CA GLN A 119 2.86 -2.48 -12.61
C GLN A 119 1.78 -3.27 -13.35
N THR A 120 0.54 -3.27 -12.84
CA THR A 120 -0.58 -3.99 -13.43
C THR A 120 -1.90 -3.43 -12.94
N ASP A 121 -2.90 -3.36 -13.83
CA ASP A 121 -4.26 -2.94 -13.47
C ASP A 121 -5.04 -4.05 -12.74
N ASN A 122 -4.52 -5.28 -12.73
CA ASN A 122 -5.17 -6.41 -12.09
C ASN A 122 -4.53 -6.74 -10.75
N LEU A 123 -5.06 -6.12 -9.69
CA LEU A 123 -4.74 -6.42 -8.29
C LEU A 123 -5.90 -7.24 -7.70
N ILE A 124 -5.91 -8.55 -7.95
CA ILE A 124 -7.05 -9.43 -7.65
C ILE A 124 -7.45 -9.36 -6.17
N ALA A 125 -6.49 -9.52 -5.25
CA ALA A 125 -6.76 -9.53 -3.81
C ALA A 125 -7.24 -8.15 -3.33
N ILE A 126 -6.65 -7.07 -3.85
CA ILE A 126 -7.10 -5.71 -3.51
C ILE A 126 -8.49 -5.41 -4.11
N ASN A 127 -8.77 -5.87 -5.32
CA ASN A 127 -10.07 -5.66 -5.96
C ASN A 127 -11.17 -6.38 -5.18
N GLU A 128 -10.96 -7.63 -4.76
CA GLU A 128 -11.88 -8.36 -3.88
C GLU A 128 -12.06 -7.65 -2.53
N ALA A 129 -10.98 -7.18 -1.90
CA ALA A 129 -11.06 -6.43 -0.65
C ALA A 129 -11.84 -5.11 -0.81
N LYS A 130 -11.67 -4.40 -1.95
CA LYS A 130 -12.43 -3.20 -2.30
C LYS A 130 -13.90 -3.53 -2.49
N GLU A 131 -14.25 -4.56 -3.26
CA GLU A 131 -15.64 -4.97 -3.46
C GLU A 131 -16.33 -5.27 -2.13
N GLY A 132 -15.70 -6.06 -1.26
CA GLY A 132 -16.24 -6.36 0.08
C GLY A 132 -16.42 -5.10 0.93
N MET A 133 -15.41 -4.22 0.93
CA MET A 133 -15.47 -2.95 1.66
C MET A 133 -16.57 -2.03 1.14
N PHE A 134 -16.64 -1.80 -0.17
CA PHE A 134 -17.63 -0.94 -0.81
C PHE A 134 -19.04 -1.48 -0.65
N GLY A 135 -19.23 -2.80 -0.73
CA GLY A 135 -20.51 -3.45 -0.47
C GLY A 135 -20.97 -3.28 0.98
N PHE A 136 -20.07 -3.48 1.95
CA PHE A 136 -20.38 -3.28 3.37
C PHE A 136 -20.80 -1.84 3.66
N PHE A 137 -20.02 -0.86 3.20
CA PHE A 137 -20.34 0.55 3.42
C PHE A 137 -21.57 0.99 2.63
N GLY A 138 -21.75 0.54 1.38
CA GLY A 138 -22.93 0.87 0.56
C GLY A 138 -24.23 0.38 1.18
N ASN A 139 -24.24 -0.80 1.79
CA ASN A 139 -25.39 -1.35 2.51
C ASN A 139 -25.63 -0.69 3.87
N SER A 140 -24.64 0.00 4.45
CA SER A 140 -24.75 0.65 5.77
C SER A 140 -25.50 2.00 5.72
N PHE A 141 -25.79 2.51 4.52
CA PHE A 141 -26.50 3.79 4.31
C PHE A 141 -27.97 3.63 3.89
N PHE A 142 -28.51 2.41 3.86
CA PHE A 142 -29.91 2.11 3.56
C PHE A 142 -30.54 1.22 4.63
#